data_AF-A0A924J0P4-F1
#
_entry.id   AF-A0A924J0P4-F1
#
_cell.length_a   1.000
_cell.length_b   1.000
_cell.length_c   1.000
_cell.angle_alpha   90.00
_cell.angle_beta   90.00
_cell.angle_gamma   90.00
#
_symmetry.space_group_name_H-M   'P 1'
#
loop_
_entity.id
_entity.type
_entity.pdbx_description
1 polymer ?
#
loop_
_entity_poly.entity_id
_entity_poly.type
_entity_poly.pdbx_seq_one_letter_code
_entity_poly.pdbx_strand_id
1 'polypeptide(L)'
;MSAQDVGRLARRLTTGLRVYAAALELVRDPRLRDLTPSGNPLGHPPAGLAQRKDGTLSTYDWLHHLNVARDDPDMATELDRAWLVSARVVLGDRLASKDYFDHAPLLEMVRHVRNGVVHGNRFEIRDPRALLERPAHTRNTVCRSQTGATFEITPNLHGTPALFDFVGPSDVLDVLISVGTLLLRQ
;
A
#
# COMPACT_ATOMS: atom_id res chain seq x y z
N MET A 1 -18.62 -10.49 4.17
CA MET A 1 -17.76 -9.71 3.27
C MET A 1 -17.28 -10.65 2.19
N SER A 2 -17.69 -10.42 0.95
CA SER A 2 -17.49 -11.32 -0.19
C SER A 2 -16.12 -11.10 -0.85
N ALA A 3 -15.78 -11.95 -1.82
CA ALA A 3 -14.61 -11.75 -2.70
C ALA A 3 -14.67 -10.36 -3.35
N GLN A 4 -15.86 -9.95 -3.80
CA GLN A 4 -16.10 -8.64 -4.39
C GLN A 4 -15.79 -7.48 -3.44
N ASP A 5 -16.10 -7.61 -2.14
CA ASP A 5 -15.76 -6.59 -1.16
C ASP A 5 -14.23 -6.43 -0.99
N VAL A 6 -13.51 -7.54 -0.98
CA VAL A 6 -12.03 -7.54 -0.93
C VAL A 6 -11.45 -6.98 -2.23
N GLY A 7 -12.03 -7.32 -3.38
CA GLY A 7 -11.66 -6.74 -4.67
C GLY A 7 -11.88 -5.22 -4.72
N ARG A 8 -12.99 -4.72 -4.15
CA ARG A 8 -13.25 -3.28 -3.98
C ARG A 8 -12.27 -2.62 -3.01
N LEU A 9 -11.85 -3.32 -1.95
CA LEU A 9 -10.81 -2.84 -1.05
C LEU A 9 -9.48 -2.67 -1.79
N ALA A 10 -9.04 -3.68 -2.55
CA ALA A 10 -7.80 -3.61 -3.32
C ALA A 10 -7.79 -2.41 -4.28
N ARG A 11 -8.90 -2.17 -5.00
CA ARG A 11 -9.05 -0.96 -5.84
C ARG A 11 -8.98 0.34 -5.03
N ARG A 12 -9.65 0.41 -3.88
CA ARG A 12 -9.60 1.60 -3.01
C ARG A 12 -8.18 1.90 -2.51
N LEU A 13 -7.39 0.88 -2.19
CA LEU A 13 -6.00 1.04 -1.77
C LEU A 13 -5.12 1.57 -2.90
N THR A 14 -5.29 1.09 -4.14
CA THR A 14 -4.62 1.63 -5.33
C THR A 14 -5.04 3.07 -5.60
N THR A 15 -6.35 3.35 -5.59
CA THR A 15 -6.87 4.71 -5.80
C THR A 15 -6.37 5.66 -4.73
N GLY A 16 -6.34 5.25 -3.47
CA GLY A 16 -5.89 6.08 -2.37
C GLY A 16 -4.44 6.54 -2.52
N LEU A 17 -3.52 5.67 -2.97
CA LEU A 17 -2.15 6.10 -3.27
C LEU A 17 -2.13 7.16 -4.38
N ARG A 18 -2.90 6.96 -5.46
CA ARG A 18 -2.95 7.92 -6.57
C ARG A 18 -3.55 9.26 -6.16
N VAL A 19 -4.59 9.24 -5.31
CA VAL A 19 -5.17 10.46 -4.73
C VAL A 19 -4.13 11.19 -3.89
N TYR A 20 -3.40 10.45 -3.06
CA TYR A 20 -2.32 11.00 -2.24
C TYR A 20 -1.18 11.59 -3.10
N ALA A 21 -0.71 10.87 -4.11
CA ALA A 21 0.33 11.34 -5.04
C ALA A 21 -0.11 12.61 -5.79
N ALA A 22 -1.34 12.64 -6.32
CA ALA A 22 -1.90 13.83 -6.96
C ALA A 22 -2.02 15.02 -5.98
N ALA A 23 -2.35 14.77 -4.72
CA ALA A 23 -2.36 15.81 -3.69
C ALA A 23 -0.96 16.36 -3.42
N LEU A 24 0.08 15.52 -3.37
CA LEU A 24 1.47 15.98 -3.23
C LEU A 24 1.94 16.80 -4.43
N GLU A 25 1.59 16.38 -5.66
CA GLU A 25 1.89 17.17 -6.87
C GLU A 25 1.30 18.57 -6.77
N LEU A 26 0.06 18.68 -6.28
CA LEU A 26 -0.62 19.95 -6.06
C LEU A 26 0.08 20.79 -4.96
N VAL A 27 0.48 20.18 -3.85
CA VAL A 27 1.19 20.88 -2.75
C VAL A 27 2.53 21.48 -3.19
N ARG A 28 3.17 20.83 -4.15
CA ARG A 28 4.44 21.26 -4.74
C ARG A 28 4.29 22.40 -5.75
N ASP A 29 3.08 22.68 -6.21
CA ASP A 29 2.82 23.82 -7.10
C ASP A 29 3.05 25.14 -6.35
N PRO A 30 3.97 26.01 -6.82
CA PRO A 30 4.21 27.32 -6.20
C PRO A 30 2.95 28.20 -6.10
N ARG A 31 2.00 28.03 -7.03
CA ARG A 31 0.74 28.79 -7.07
C ARG A 31 -0.18 28.45 -5.90
N LEU A 32 0.03 27.33 -5.21
CA LEU A 32 -0.82 26.95 -4.08
C LEU A 32 -0.64 27.85 -2.86
N ARG A 33 0.46 28.62 -2.79
CA ARG A 33 0.69 29.58 -1.70
C ARG A 33 -0.43 30.62 -1.61
N ASP A 34 -0.96 31.03 -2.75
CA ASP A 34 -2.01 32.04 -2.83
C ASP A 34 -3.40 31.49 -2.47
N LEU A 35 -3.55 30.16 -2.43
CA LEU A 35 -4.79 29.45 -2.09
C LEU A 35 -4.81 28.97 -0.63
N THR A 36 -3.71 29.17 0.08
CA THR A 36 -3.53 28.74 1.47
C THR A 36 -4.27 29.71 2.39
N PRO A 37 -5.27 29.27 3.19
CA PRO A 37 -5.97 30.16 4.11
C PRO A 37 -4.98 30.83 5.07
N SER A 38 -4.99 32.15 5.12
CA SER A 38 -4.10 32.95 5.98
C SER A 38 -4.49 32.91 7.47
N GLY A 39 -5.62 32.29 7.81
CA GLY A 39 -6.07 32.08 9.18
C GLY A 39 -7.42 31.38 9.23
N ASN A 40 -7.84 30.94 10.43
CA ASN A 40 -9.24 30.59 10.67
C ASN A 40 -10.05 31.86 11.07
N PRO A 41 -11.39 31.82 11.10
CA PRO A 41 -12.23 32.97 11.51
C PRO A 41 -11.95 33.50 12.93
N LEU A 42 -11.14 32.81 13.72
CA LEU A 42 -10.78 33.13 15.10
C LEU A 42 -9.37 33.71 15.24
N GLY A 43 -8.66 33.99 14.13
CA GLY A 43 -7.33 34.60 14.15
C GLY A 43 -6.19 33.65 14.55
N HIS A 44 -6.44 32.33 14.59
CA HIS A 44 -5.39 31.34 14.78
C HIS A 44 -4.79 30.92 13.43
N PRO A 45 -3.52 30.48 13.41
CA PRO A 45 -2.93 29.81 12.24
C PRO A 45 -3.86 28.68 11.76
N PRO A 46 -3.93 28.41 10.45
CA PRO A 46 -4.68 27.27 9.95
C PRO A 46 -4.16 25.99 10.63
N ALA A 47 -5.06 25.30 11.34
CA ALA A 47 -4.76 24.07 12.04
C ALA A 47 -5.45 22.90 11.35
N GLY A 48 -4.72 21.82 11.17
CA GLY A 48 -5.28 20.56 10.70
C GLY A 48 -5.86 19.79 11.87
N LEU A 49 -6.89 19.00 11.60
CA LEU A 49 -7.62 18.24 12.60
C LEU A 49 -7.56 16.75 12.28
N ALA A 50 -7.09 15.95 13.23
CA ALA A 50 -7.15 14.50 13.18
C ALA A 50 -8.05 13.99 14.30
N GLN A 51 -9.07 13.21 13.96
CA GLN A 51 -10.00 12.67 14.93
C GLN A 51 -9.36 11.52 15.71
N ARG A 52 -9.42 11.58 17.04
CA ARG A 52 -9.03 10.50 17.94
C ARG A 52 -10.18 9.51 18.12
N LYS A 53 -9.87 8.30 18.58
CA LYS A 53 -10.87 7.24 18.82
C LYS A 53 -11.93 7.65 19.85
N ASP A 54 -11.56 8.45 20.85
CA ASP A 54 -12.46 8.95 21.89
C ASP A 54 -13.34 10.13 21.43
N GLY A 55 -13.28 10.50 20.14
CA GLY A 55 -14.04 11.60 19.56
C GLY A 55 -13.40 12.98 19.73
N THR A 56 -12.30 13.09 20.48
CA THR A 56 -11.56 14.36 20.60
C THR A 56 -10.71 14.62 19.35
N LEU A 57 -10.24 15.87 19.19
CA LEU A 57 -9.44 16.28 18.04
C LEU A 57 -7.97 16.46 18.45
N SER A 58 -7.06 15.88 17.67
CA SER A 58 -5.65 16.25 17.68
C SER A 58 -5.43 17.34 16.64
N THR A 59 -4.85 18.46 17.05
CA THR A 59 -4.50 19.57 16.17
C THR A 59 -3.06 19.42 15.68
N TYR A 60 -2.78 19.86 14.46
CA TYR A 60 -1.41 20.01 13.94
C TYR A 60 -1.26 21.32 13.19
N ASP A 61 -0.03 21.82 13.10
CA ASP A 61 0.30 23.00 12.29
C ASP A 61 0.20 22.62 10.81
N TRP A 62 -0.89 23.03 10.18
CA TRP A 62 -1.20 22.64 8.82
C TRP A 62 -0.23 23.26 7.82
N LEU A 63 0.14 24.53 8.02
CA LEU A 63 1.05 25.22 7.12
C LEU A 63 2.47 24.67 7.21
N HIS A 64 2.94 24.36 8.42
CA HIS A 64 4.23 23.70 8.63
C HIS A 64 4.31 22.38 7.83
N HIS A 65 3.32 21.49 7.98
CA HIS A 65 3.37 20.19 7.31
C HIS A 65 3.16 20.27 5.79
N LEU A 66 2.42 21.26 5.28
CA LEU A 66 2.38 21.53 3.84
C LEU A 66 3.74 21.95 3.29
N ASN A 67 4.47 22.80 4.01
CA ASN A 67 5.82 23.20 3.62
C ASN A 67 6.79 22.01 3.68
N VAL A 68 6.70 21.17 4.71
CA VAL A 68 7.50 19.91 4.78
C VAL A 68 7.22 19.04 3.55
N ALA A 69 5.96 18.79 3.20
CA ALA A 69 5.61 17.97 2.03
C ALA A 69 6.10 18.57 0.69
N ARG A 70 6.32 19.88 0.62
CA ARG A 70 6.86 20.58 -0.54
C ARG A 70 8.38 20.51 -0.60
N ASP A 71 9.03 20.84 0.51
CA ASP A 71 10.45 21.17 0.56
C ASP A 71 11.32 19.95 0.91
N ASP A 72 10.73 18.88 1.45
CA ASP A 72 11.38 17.62 1.77
C ASP A 72 11.06 16.55 0.70
N PRO A 73 11.97 16.27 -0.25
CA PRO A 73 11.74 15.24 -1.26
C PRO A 73 11.75 13.81 -0.69
N ASP A 74 12.46 13.56 0.42
CA ASP A 74 12.55 12.24 1.04
C ASP A 74 11.23 11.88 1.73
N MET A 75 10.53 12.88 2.27
CA MET A 75 9.21 12.71 2.88
C MET A 75 8.21 12.03 1.93
N ALA A 76 8.18 12.39 0.66
CA ALA A 76 7.28 11.75 -0.30
C ALA A 76 7.62 10.27 -0.52
N THR A 77 8.91 9.94 -0.58
CA THR A 77 9.37 8.55 -0.72
C THR A 77 8.98 7.72 0.50
N GLU A 78 9.17 8.25 1.71
CA GLU A 78 8.78 7.57 2.95
C GLU A 78 7.26 7.39 3.07
N LEU A 79 6.48 8.38 2.66
CA LEU A 79 5.02 8.29 2.69
C LEU A 79 4.48 7.28 1.66
N ASP A 80 5.06 7.21 0.46
CA ASP A 80 4.74 6.17 -0.53
C ASP A 80 5.07 4.78 0.03
N ARG A 81 6.25 4.60 0.63
CA ARG A 81 6.64 3.33 1.26
C ARG A 81 5.68 2.95 2.39
N ALA A 82 5.36 3.88 3.28
CA ALA A 82 4.43 3.67 4.39
C ALA A 82 3.02 3.29 3.91
N TRP A 83 2.53 3.94 2.85
CA TRP A 83 1.24 3.62 2.25
C TRP A 83 1.25 2.20 1.67
N LEU A 84 2.25 1.85 0.87
CA LEU A 84 2.34 0.55 0.21
C LEU A 84 2.48 -0.61 1.20
N VAL A 85 3.25 -0.41 2.26
CA VAL A 85 3.34 -1.35 3.40
C VAL A 85 1.97 -1.52 4.04
N SER A 86 1.30 -0.43 4.40
CA SER A 86 -0.01 -0.44 5.06
C SER A 86 -1.08 -1.09 4.17
N ALA A 87 -1.12 -0.74 2.88
CA ALA A 87 -2.06 -1.30 1.92
C ALA A 87 -1.93 -2.83 1.81
N ARG A 88 -0.70 -3.35 1.81
CA ARG A 88 -0.45 -4.80 1.77
C ARG A 88 -0.90 -5.50 3.04
N VAL A 89 -0.59 -4.94 4.22
CA VAL A 89 -1.05 -5.51 5.50
C VAL A 89 -2.57 -5.52 5.55
N VAL A 90 -3.21 -4.39 5.23
CA VAL A 90 -4.68 -4.27 5.22
C VAL A 90 -5.34 -5.24 4.24
N LEU A 91 -4.80 -5.39 3.02
CA LEU A 91 -5.31 -6.35 2.04
C LEU A 91 -5.09 -7.80 2.51
N GLY A 92 -3.89 -8.13 2.96
CA GLY A 92 -3.53 -9.47 3.42
C GLY A 92 -4.36 -9.91 4.62
N ASP A 93 -4.54 -9.05 5.63
CA ASP A 93 -5.40 -9.33 6.78
C ASP A 93 -6.85 -9.57 6.34
N ARG A 94 -7.32 -8.84 5.32
CA ARG A 94 -8.67 -9.00 4.80
C ARG A 94 -8.84 -10.33 4.06
N LEU A 95 -7.87 -10.72 3.24
CA LEU A 95 -7.82 -12.03 2.57
C LEU A 95 -7.75 -13.18 3.58
N ALA A 96 -6.91 -13.05 4.62
CA ALA A 96 -6.76 -14.02 5.69
C ALA A 96 -8.09 -14.24 6.44
N SER A 97 -8.81 -13.17 6.75
CA SER A 97 -10.11 -13.25 7.47
C SER A 97 -11.24 -13.97 6.70
N LYS A 98 -10.96 -14.39 5.47
CA LYS A 98 -11.88 -15.02 4.53
C LYS A 98 -11.29 -16.27 3.87
N ASP A 99 -10.13 -16.72 4.33
CA ASP A 99 -9.45 -17.92 3.83
C ASP A 99 -9.24 -17.91 2.31
N TYR A 100 -8.90 -16.74 1.73
CA TYR A 100 -8.78 -16.60 0.27
C TYR A 100 -7.40 -16.96 -0.31
N PHE A 101 -6.41 -17.27 0.51
CA PHE A 101 -5.03 -17.35 0.03
C PHE A 101 -4.79 -18.53 -0.93
N ASP A 102 -5.42 -19.67 -0.71
CA ASP A 102 -5.26 -20.89 -1.50
C ASP A 102 -6.05 -20.89 -2.83
N HIS A 103 -6.79 -19.81 -3.11
CA HIS A 103 -7.62 -19.72 -4.32
C HIS A 103 -6.84 -19.33 -5.58
N ALA A 104 -5.65 -18.73 -5.45
CA ALA A 104 -4.82 -18.37 -6.61
C ALA A 104 -3.35 -18.09 -6.21
N PRO A 105 -2.38 -18.34 -7.12
CA PRO A 105 -0.96 -18.08 -6.83
C PRO A 105 -0.63 -16.63 -6.46
N LEU A 106 -1.39 -15.68 -7.02
CA LEU A 106 -1.26 -14.26 -6.68
C LEU A 106 -1.61 -13.99 -5.21
N LEU A 107 -2.63 -14.67 -4.68
CA LEU A 107 -3.11 -14.48 -3.32
C LEU A 107 -2.15 -15.13 -2.32
N GLU A 108 -1.61 -16.31 -2.64
CA GLU A 108 -0.49 -16.91 -1.90
C GLU A 108 0.74 -15.99 -1.85
N MET A 109 1.06 -15.30 -2.95
CA MET A 109 2.14 -14.31 -2.95
C MET A 109 1.86 -13.17 -1.97
N VAL A 110 0.62 -12.65 -1.95
CA VAL A 110 0.21 -11.61 -0.98
C VAL A 110 0.36 -12.12 0.46
N ARG A 111 0.00 -13.37 0.75
CA ARG A 111 0.18 -13.99 2.07
C ARG A 111 1.63 -13.94 2.51
N HIS A 112 2.55 -14.45 1.69
CA HIS A 112 3.96 -14.52 2.04
C HIS A 112 4.60 -13.14 2.21
N VAL A 113 4.28 -12.20 1.32
CA VAL A 113 4.81 -10.83 1.44
C VAL A 113 4.26 -10.13 2.68
N ARG A 114 2.94 -10.23 2.95
CA ARG A 114 2.33 -9.67 4.18
C ARG A 114 2.98 -10.27 5.42
N ASN A 115 3.17 -11.59 5.45
CA ASN A 115 3.83 -12.26 6.57
C ASN A 115 5.27 -11.77 6.76
N GLY A 116 6.02 -11.63 5.67
CA GLY A 116 7.38 -11.12 5.77
C GLY A 116 7.45 -9.71 6.33
N VAL A 117 6.55 -8.82 5.90
CA VAL A 117 6.45 -7.44 6.41
C VAL A 117 6.18 -7.41 7.91
N VAL A 118 5.19 -8.16 8.39
CA VAL A 118 4.84 -8.17 9.83
C VAL A 118 5.91 -8.85 10.70
N HIS A 119 6.83 -9.61 10.09
CA HIS A 119 7.93 -10.31 10.77
C HIS A 119 9.30 -9.66 10.49
N GLY A 120 9.36 -8.33 10.40
CA GLY A 120 10.63 -7.60 10.27
C GLY A 120 11.14 -7.51 8.82
N ASN A 121 10.22 -7.53 7.87
CA ASN A 121 10.48 -7.41 6.44
C ASN A 121 11.36 -8.52 5.83
N ARG A 122 11.20 -9.78 6.28
CA ARG A 122 11.96 -10.93 5.76
C ARG A 122 11.06 -12.10 5.45
N PHE A 123 11.36 -12.85 4.39
CA PHE A 123 10.57 -14.04 4.08
C PHE A 123 10.77 -15.15 5.10
N GLU A 124 9.67 -15.65 5.63
CA GLU A 124 9.64 -16.81 6.49
C GLU A 124 8.98 -17.98 5.75
N ILE A 125 9.80 -18.95 5.31
CA ILE A 125 9.37 -20.12 4.53
C ILE A 125 9.66 -21.35 5.38
N ARG A 126 8.73 -21.69 6.27
CA ARG A 126 8.88 -22.82 7.21
C ARG A 126 8.69 -24.17 6.56
N ASP A 127 7.82 -24.25 5.57
CA ASP A 127 7.55 -25.46 4.79
C ASP A 127 7.78 -25.18 3.30
N PRO A 128 8.98 -25.48 2.79
CA PRO A 128 9.28 -25.39 1.36
C PRO A 128 8.37 -26.22 0.46
N ARG A 129 7.84 -27.35 0.95
CA ARG A 129 7.01 -28.25 0.13
C ARG A 129 5.63 -27.67 -0.12
N ALA A 130 5.10 -26.86 0.80
CA ALA A 130 3.84 -26.16 0.62
C ALA A 130 3.82 -25.25 -0.64
N LEU A 131 4.98 -24.76 -1.09
CA LEU A 131 5.09 -23.95 -2.31
C LEU A 131 4.90 -24.77 -3.60
N LEU A 132 5.04 -26.10 -3.55
CA LEU A 132 4.74 -26.97 -4.69
C LEU A 132 3.23 -27.15 -4.88
N GLU A 133 2.49 -27.24 -3.78
CA GLU A 133 1.04 -27.40 -3.78
C GLU A 133 0.32 -26.05 -4.00
N ARG A 134 0.86 -25.00 -3.41
CA ARG A 134 0.33 -23.63 -3.42
C ARG A 134 1.41 -22.66 -3.89
N PRO A 135 1.68 -22.61 -5.20
CA PRO A 135 2.70 -21.74 -5.74
C PRO A 135 2.34 -20.27 -5.50
N ALA A 136 3.34 -19.43 -5.29
CA ALA A 136 3.17 -18.02 -4.95
C ALA A 136 3.88 -17.13 -5.98
N HIS A 137 3.16 -16.63 -6.98
CA HIS A 137 3.78 -15.88 -8.10
C HIS A 137 2.85 -14.91 -8.85
N THR A 138 3.45 -14.00 -9.64
CA THR A 138 2.72 -13.05 -10.52
C THR A 138 2.60 -13.46 -11.99
N ARG A 139 3.06 -14.65 -12.41
CA ARG A 139 3.12 -15.03 -13.84
C ARG A 139 1.84 -14.80 -14.65
N ASN A 140 0.67 -14.98 -14.02
CA ASN A 140 -0.64 -14.89 -14.65
C ASN A 140 -1.44 -13.65 -14.21
N THR A 141 -0.77 -12.61 -13.71
CA THR A 141 -1.45 -11.37 -13.33
C THR A 141 -1.94 -10.59 -14.55
N VAL A 142 -3.02 -9.84 -14.33
CA VAL A 142 -3.62 -8.96 -15.35
C VAL A 142 -2.78 -7.71 -15.56
N CYS A 143 -2.22 -7.15 -14.48
CA CYS A 143 -1.28 -6.05 -14.54
C CYS A 143 0.14 -6.61 -14.54
N ARG A 144 0.96 -6.20 -15.51
CA ARG A 144 2.34 -6.65 -15.70
C ARG A 144 3.21 -5.45 -16.03
N SER A 145 4.47 -5.50 -15.59
CA SER A 145 5.45 -4.51 -15.98
C SER A 145 5.69 -4.55 -17.49
N GLN A 146 6.13 -3.42 -18.05
CA GLN A 146 6.46 -3.32 -19.48
C GLN A 146 7.61 -4.25 -19.90
N THR A 147 8.48 -4.58 -18.95
CA THR A 147 9.59 -5.52 -19.17
C THR A 147 9.14 -6.98 -19.10
N GLY A 148 7.89 -7.25 -18.71
CA GLY A 148 7.37 -8.59 -18.51
C GLY A 148 7.92 -9.28 -17.27
N ALA A 149 8.52 -8.53 -16.33
CA ALA A 149 9.04 -9.07 -15.09
C ALA A 149 7.95 -9.81 -14.30
N THR A 150 8.31 -10.98 -13.79
CA THR A 150 7.44 -11.79 -12.94
C THR A 150 8.18 -12.15 -11.66
N PHE A 151 7.43 -12.30 -10.58
CA PHE A 151 7.95 -12.63 -9.27
C PHE A 151 7.41 -13.98 -8.86
N GLU A 152 8.26 -14.82 -8.30
CA GLU A 152 7.88 -16.10 -7.72
C GLU A 152 8.61 -16.25 -6.39
N ILE A 153 7.87 -16.66 -5.36
CA ILE A 153 8.43 -16.95 -4.06
C ILE A 153 8.89 -18.39 -4.06
N THR A 154 10.20 -18.57 -3.93
CA THR A 154 10.87 -19.86 -3.91
C THR A 154 11.54 -20.09 -2.55
N PRO A 155 11.81 -21.35 -2.15
CA PRO A 155 12.37 -21.66 -0.82
C PRO A 155 13.69 -20.95 -0.48
N ASN A 156 14.52 -20.64 -1.48
CA ASN A 156 15.79 -19.93 -1.31
C ASN A 156 15.65 -18.46 -0.88
N LEU A 157 14.42 -17.90 -0.91
CA LEU A 157 14.17 -16.55 -0.39
C LEU A 157 14.07 -16.52 1.14
N HIS A 158 14.10 -17.67 1.83
CA HIS A 158 14.00 -17.66 3.28
C HIS A 158 15.09 -16.78 3.93
N GLY A 159 14.67 -15.88 4.82
CA GLY A 159 15.53 -14.93 5.51
C GLY A 159 15.92 -13.70 4.68
N THR A 160 15.64 -13.67 3.37
CA THR A 160 15.92 -12.50 2.54
C THR A 160 14.88 -11.42 2.76
N PRO A 161 15.23 -10.13 2.51
CA PRO A 161 14.25 -9.06 2.59
C PRO A 161 13.09 -9.29 1.63
N ALA A 162 11.87 -9.00 2.10
CA ALA A 162 10.66 -9.13 1.30
C ALA A 162 10.34 -7.82 0.56
N LEU A 163 9.95 -6.78 1.29
CA LEU A 163 9.54 -5.53 0.69
C LEU A 163 10.70 -4.61 0.35
N PHE A 164 10.54 -4.06 -0.86
CA PHE A 164 11.37 -3.20 -1.70
C PHE A 164 12.64 -3.81 -2.28
N ASP A 165 13.06 -4.99 -1.81
CA ASP A 165 14.16 -5.74 -2.44
C ASP A 165 13.65 -6.84 -3.39
N PHE A 166 12.64 -7.62 -3.00
CA PHE A 166 12.04 -8.64 -3.86
C PHE A 166 10.99 -8.07 -4.81
N VAL A 167 10.22 -7.08 -4.36
CA VAL A 167 9.18 -6.39 -5.13
C VAL A 167 9.27 -4.89 -4.87
N GLY A 168 9.41 -4.11 -5.92
CA GLY A 168 9.50 -2.66 -5.86
C GLY A 168 8.15 -1.97 -5.59
N PRO A 169 8.16 -0.64 -5.41
CA PRO A 169 6.94 0.14 -5.14
C PRO A 169 5.84 -0.02 -6.19
N SER A 170 6.18 0.11 -7.46
CA SER A 170 5.21 -0.03 -8.56
C SER A 170 4.72 -1.47 -8.72
N ASP A 171 5.57 -2.47 -8.47
CA ASP A 171 5.17 -3.88 -8.48
C ASP A 171 4.10 -4.17 -7.42
N VAL A 172 4.14 -3.45 -6.30
CA VAL A 172 3.06 -3.53 -5.28
C VAL A 172 1.73 -3.09 -5.85
N LEU A 173 1.70 -2.00 -6.61
CA LEU A 173 0.48 -1.49 -7.22
C LEU A 173 -0.09 -2.46 -8.25
N ASP A 174 0.77 -3.06 -9.06
CA ASP A 174 0.38 -4.05 -10.06
C ASP A 174 -0.28 -5.27 -9.40
N VAL A 175 0.25 -5.69 -8.23
CA VAL A 175 -0.36 -6.74 -7.41
C VAL A 175 -1.73 -6.33 -6.88
N LEU A 176 -1.88 -5.13 -6.31
CA LEU A 176 -3.17 -4.64 -5.81
C LEU A 176 -4.22 -4.58 -6.93
N ILE A 177 -3.86 -4.05 -8.11
CA ILE A 177 -4.73 -3.99 -9.29
C ILE A 177 -5.14 -5.39 -9.74
N SER A 178 -4.18 -6.31 -9.78
CA SER A 178 -4.42 -7.69 -10.23
C SER A 178 -5.30 -8.46 -9.25
N VAL A 179 -5.10 -8.32 -7.94
CA VAL A 179 -5.99 -8.89 -6.91
C VAL A 179 -7.40 -8.33 -7.03
N GLY A 180 -7.52 -7.00 -7.17
CA GLY A 180 -8.80 -6.34 -7.38
C GLY A 180 -9.54 -6.88 -8.59
N THR A 181 -8.83 -7.06 -9.71
CA THR A 181 -9.41 -7.59 -10.95
C THR A 181 -9.82 -9.05 -10.82
N LEU A 182 -9.00 -9.88 -10.16
CA LEU A 182 -9.29 -11.30 -9.92
C LEU A 182 -10.58 -11.47 -9.12
N LEU A 183 -10.69 -10.79 -7.98
CA LEU A 183 -11.79 -11.00 -7.03
C LEU A 183 -13.10 -10.32 -7.43
N LEU A 184 -13.05 -9.33 -8.33
CA LEU A 184 -14.26 -8.70 -8.88
C LEU A 184 -14.90 -9.50 -10.02
N ARG A 185 -14.22 -10.51 -10.55
CA ARG A 185 -14.73 -11.40 -11.61
C ARG A 185 -15.34 -12.69 -11.08
N GLN A 186 -15.30 -12.89 -9.76
CA GLN A 186 -15.95 -14.00 -9.05
C GLN A 186 -17.38 -13.62 -8.65
#